data_AF-A0A1A0DFN5-F1
#
_entry.id   AF-A0A1A0DFN5-F1
#
_cell.length_a   1.000
_cell.length_b   1.000
_cell.length_c   1.000
_cell.angle_alpha   90.00
_cell.angle_beta   90.00
_cell.angle_gamma   90.00
#
_symmetry.space_group_name_H-M   'P 1'
#
loop_
_entity.id
_entity.type
_entity.pdbx_description
1 polymer ?
#
loop_
_entity_poly.entity_id
_entity_poly.type
_entity_poly.pdbx_seq_one_letter_code
_entity_poly.pdbx_strand_id
1 'polypeptide(L)'
;MSGTTTSSGTPISSLPQANAVSATDTLVGVVTSSGTTQAEQVPISVLAQGISETIGLSDAVSSAQTAAATAAAQAEQATENAANGVNAARGKANGVAALDASGNLALTDGTALQSALAVTPATQTQPATLKPLLTLDESSKVRTLSGDIALSEMATAMQDDDYLTVLGAAVVARPSVTGTIPADFTVNGNVYVAPASYISNPSSLPAGLSVDADTGIVLTDGSVFFPNTINNVGVLCAVSE
;
A
#
# COMPACT_ATOMS: atom_id res chain seq x y z
N MET A 1 -23.72 -23.92 48.61
CA MET A 1 -23.92 -24.93 49.67
C MET A 1 -23.37 -26.24 49.16
N SER A 2 -22.15 -26.63 49.55
CA SER A 2 -21.62 -27.96 49.26
C SER A 2 -21.35 -28.63 50.60
N GLY A 3 -22.06 -29.73 50.85
CA GLY A 3 -22.00 -30.45 52.11
C GLY A 3 -20.65 -31.11 52.28
N THR A 4 -20.02 -30.89 53.43
CA THR A 4 -18.94 -31.74 53.92
C THR A 4 -19.54 -33.10 54.24
N THR A 5 -19.49 -34.05 53.29
CA THR A 5 -19.70 -35.46 53.62
C THR A 5 -18.51 -35.91 54.47
N THR A 6 -18.68 -35.94 55.79
CA THR A 6 -17.81 -36.71 56.67
C THR A 6 -17.93 -38.17 56.28
N SER A 7 -17.04 -38.65 55.40
CA SER A 7 -16.88 -40.09 55.19
C SER A 7 -16.22 -40.63 56.45
N SER A 8 -16.98 -41.34 57.29
CA SER A 8 -16.37 -42.03 58.44
C SER A 8 -15.51 -43.16 57.88
N GLY A 9 -14.18 -43.01 57.97
CA GLY A 9 -13.26 -44.08 57.65
C GLY A 9 -13.51 -45.31 58.52
N THR A 10 -13.14 -46.49 58.01
CA THR A 10 -13.19 -47.74 58.78
C THR A 10 -12.36 -47.57 60.06
N PRO A 11 -12.91 -47.84 61.26
CA PRO A 11 -12.14 -47.75 62.50
C PRO A 11 -10.88 -48.61 62.40
N ILE A 12 -9.71 -48.02 62.65
CA ILE A 12 -8.45 -48.76 62.69
C ILE A 12 -8.46 -49.59 63.98
N SER A 13 -8.37 -50.91 63.88
CA SER A 13 -8.45 -51.80 65.05
C SER A 13 -7.23 -51.71 65.97
N SER A 14 -6.10 -51.21 65.46
CA SER A 14 -4.88 -50.92 66.22
C SER A 14 -3.87 -50.15 65.36
N LEU A 15 -3.18 -49.16 65.93
CA LEU A 15 -2.06 -48.49 65.26
C LEU A 15 -0.76 -49.32 65.37
N PRO A 16 0.16 -49.24 64.39
CA PRO A 16 1.48 -49.85 64.50
C PRO A 16 2.24 -49.33 65.72
N GLN A 17 2.77 -50.25 66.53
CA GLN A 17 3.55 -49.93 67.73
C GLN A 17 5.03 -50.17 67.48
N ALA A 18 5.87 -49.24 67.94
CA ALA A 18 7.32 -49.37 67.87
C ALA A 18 8.00 -48.80 69.13
N ASN A 19 9.19 -49.33 69.44
CA ASN A 19 9.98 -48.93 70.61
C ASN A 19 10.72 -47.59 70.43
N ALA A 20 10.73 -47.03 69.21
CA ALA A 20 11.31 -45.72 68.88
C ALA A 20 10.59 -45.12 67.67
N VAL A 21 10.60 -43.79 67.55
CA VAL A 21 9.99 -43.06 66.43
C VAL A 21 10.98 -42.87 65.29
N SER A 22 10.62 -43.32 64.09
CA SER A 22 11.41 -43.09 62.87
C SER A 22 11.24 -41.66 62.37
N ALA A 23 12.23 -41.10 61.69
CA ALA A 23 12.14 -39.78 61.07
C ALA A 23 11.08 -39.71 59.94
N THR A 24 10.65 -40.85 59.41
CA THR A 24 9.60 -40.97 58.38
C THR A 24 8.19 -41.08 58.95
N ASP A 25 8.06 -41.18 60.28
CA ASP A 25 6.82 -41.53 60.94
C ASP A 25 6.40 -40.41 61.90
N THR A 26 5.09 -40.31 62.12
CA THR A 26 4.48 -39.37 63.07
C THR A 26 3.99 -40.13 64.29
N LEU A 27 4.38 -39.69 65.49
CA LEU A 27 3.85 -40.19 66.75
C LEU A 27 2.39 -39.74 66.92
N VAL A 28 1.48 -40.70 67.06
CA VAL A 28 0.05 -40.44 67.24
C VAL A 28 -0.38 -40.70 68.69
N GLY A 29 0.30 -41.60 69.39
CA GLY A 29 0.01 -41.95 70.77
C GLY A 29 1.16 -42.70 71.45
N VAL A 30 1.09 -42.81 72.76
CA VAL A 30 2.01 -43.64 73.56
C VAL A 30 1.15 -44.57 74.40
N VAL A 31 1.41 -45.88 74.30
CA VAL A 31 0.67 -46.90 75.03
C VAL A 31 1.60 -47.56 76.03
N THR A 32 1.20 -47.55 77.29
CA THR A 32 1.89 -48.28 78.36
C THR A 32 1.01 -49.42 78.83
N SER A 33 1.48 -50.65 78.66
CA SER A 33 0.79 -51.86 79.12
C SER A 33 1.80 -52.81 79.76
N SER A 34 1.45 -53.36 80.93
CA SER A 34 2.27 -54.34 81.66
C SER A 34 3.74 -53.92 81.85
N GLY A 35 3.98 -52.62 82.09
CA GLY A 35 5.32 -52.07 82.32
C GLY A 35 6.16 -51.79 81.06
N THR A 36 5.61 -52.01 79.86
CA THR A 36 6.28 -51.69 78.59
C THR A 36 5.60 -50.48 77.94
N THR A 37 6.40 -49.50 77.51
CA THR A 37 5.94 -48.30 76.81
C THR A 37 6.28 -48.40 75.33
N GLN A 38 5.29 -48.25 74.46
CA GLN A 38 5.47 -48.26 73.01
C GLN A 38 4.82 -47.03 72.37
N ALA A 39 5.41 -46.56 71.27
CA ALA A 39 4.90 -45.45 70.48
C ALA A 39 3.98 -45.99 69.37
N GLU A 40 2.76 -45.47 69.30
CA GLU A 40 1.86 -45.65 68.17
C GLU A 40 2.20 -44.65 67.08
N GLN A 41 2.50 -45.14 65.87
CA GLN A 41 3.05 -44.32 64.81
C GLN A 41 2.39 -44.60 63.46
N VAL A 42 2.37 -43.57 62.61
CA VAL A 42 1.88 -43.68 61.23
C VAL A 42 2.89 -43.02 60.29
N PRO A 43 3.20 -43.62 59.13
CA PRO A 43 4.09 -43.01 58.15
C PRO A 43 3.57 -41.64 57.68
N ILE A 44 4.49 -40.66 57.57
CA ILE A 44 4.17 -39.30 57.10
C ILE A 44 3.52 -39.33 55.71
N SER A 45 3.92 -40.26 54.83
CA SER A 45 3.34 -40.43 53.50
C SER A 45 1.84 -40.77 53.54
N VAL A 46 1.42 -41.59 54.50
CA VAL A 46 0.01 -41.98 54.69
C VAL A 46 -0.81 -40.77 55.17
N LEU A 47 -0.27 -39.97 56.09
CA LEU A 47 -0.91 -38.71 56.50
C LEU A 47 -1.01 -37.72 55.35
N ALA A 48 0.08 -37.52 54.60
CA ALA A 48 0.12 -36.59 53.48
C ALA A 48 -0.86 -36.98 52.37
N GLN A 49 -1.01 -38.28 52.11
CA GLN A 49 -1.98 -38.80 51.17
C GLN A 49 -3.42 -38.60 51.66
N GLY A 50 -3.72 -38.95 52.91
CA GLY A 50 -5.05 -38.75 53.49
C GLY A 50 -5.46 -37.27 53.55
N ILE A 51 -4.52 -36.36 53.87
CA ILE A 51 -4.74 -34.91 53.82
C ILE A 51 -5.00 -34.46 52.38
N SER A 52 -4.18 -34.91 51.41
CA SER A 52 -4.34 -34.55 49.99
C SER A 52 -5.69 -34.99 49.42
N GLU A 53 -6.15 -36.19 49.79
CA GLU A 53 -7.47 -36.72 49.42
C GLU A 53 -8.59 -35.93 50.11
N THR A 54 -8.45 -35.63 51.40
CA THR A 54 -9.46 -34.87 52.17
C THR A 54 -9.66 -33.45 51.63
N ILE A 55 -8.56 -32.77 51.25
CA ILE A 55 -8.63 -31.40 50.70
C ILE A 55 -8.87 -31.40 49.18
N GLY A 56 -8.94 -32.57 48.53
CA GLY A 56 -9.15 -32.69 47.09
C GLY A 56 -8.03 -32.08 46.24
N LEU A 57 -6.77 -32.13 46.72
CA LEU A 57 -5.64 -31.47 46.06
C LEU A 57 -5.42 -32.01 44.63
N SER A 58 -5.54 -33.32 44.42
CA SER A 58 -5.38 -33.95 43.11
C SER A 58 -6.44 -33.48 42.11
N ASP A 59 -7.70 -33.36 42.55
CA ASP A 59 -8.81 -32.90 41.71
C ASP A 59 -8.63 -31.42 41.33
N ALA A 60 -8.15 -30.60 42.27
CA ALA A 60 -7.82 -29.21 42.02
C ALA A 60 -6.67 -29.06 41.01
N VAL A 61 -5.62 -29.86 41.12
CA VAL A 61 -4.50 -29.87 40.15
C VAL A 61 -4.99 -30.31 38.77
N SER A 62 -5.77 -31.38 38.68
CA SER A 62 -6.31 -31.88 37.41
C SER A 62 -7.22 -30.86 36.73
N SER A 63 -8.06 -30.18 37.51
CA SER A 63 -8.93 -29.09 37.02
C SER A 63 -8.11 -27.91 36.50
N ALA A 64 -7.04 -27.51 37.21
CA ALA A 64 -6.16 -26.43 36.78
C ALA A 64 -5.40 -26.76 35.49
N GLN A 65 -4.91 -28.01 35.35
CA GLN A 65 -4.27 -28.48 34.12
C GLN A 65 -5.24 -28.46 32.93
N THR A 66 -6.48 -28.90 33.15
CA THR A 66 -7.54 -28.89 32.12
C THR A 66 -7.91 -27.46 31.69
N ALA A 67 -8.04 -26.54 32.65
CA ALA A 67 -8.31 -25.14 32.36
C ALA A 67 -7.15 -24.49 31.59
N ALA A 68 -5.90 -24.77 31.96
CA ALA A 68 -4.72 -24.28 31.25
C ALA A 68 -4.65 -24.80 29.81
N ALA A 69 -4.90 -26.10 29.59
CA ALA A 69 -4.95 -26.68 28.25
C ALA A 69 -6.05 -26.06 27.39
N THR A 70 -7.23 -25.81 27.97
CA THR A 70 -8.35 -25.16 27.28
C THR A 70 -8.01 -23.73 26.88
N ALA A 71 -7.38 -22.96 27.79
CA ALA A 71 -6.97 -21.59 27.52
C ALA A 71 -5.90 -21.52 26.40
N ALA A 72 -4.96 -22.47 26.38
CA ALA A 72 -3.96 -22.57 25.32
C ALA A 72 -4.62 -22.84 23.95
N ALA A 73 -5.52 -23.80 23.87
CA ALA A 73 -6.26 -24.11 22.64
C ALA A 73 -7.10 -22.91 22.14
N GLN A 74 -7.75 -22.18 23.05
CA GLN A 74 -8.49 -20.96 22.69
C GLN A 74 -7.57 -19.85 22.17
N ALA A 75 -6.36 -19.71 22.72
CA ALA A 75 -5.38 -18.74 22.25
C ALA A 75 -4.83 -19.08 20.86
N GLU A 76 -4.54 -20.35 20.60
CA GLU A 76 -4.15 -20.83 19.27
C GLU A 76 -5.27 -20.58 18.25
N GLN A 77 -6.51 -20.95 18.58
CA GLN A 77 -7.66 -20.72 17.71
C GLN A 77 -7.91 -19.24 17.43
N ALA A 78 -7.75 -18.37 18.44
CA ALA A 78 -7.88 -16.93 18.27
C ALA A 78 -6.81 -16.37 17.31
N THR A 79 -5.58 -16.89 17.41
CA THR A 79 -4.47 -16.53 16.52
C THR A 79 -4.77 -16.94 15.07
N GLU A 80 -5.26 -18.16 14.85
CA GLU A 80 -5.68 -18.63 13.53
C GLU A 80 -6.86 -17.81 12.98
N ASN A 81 -7.87 -17.52 13.80
CA ASN A 81 -9.02 -16.72 13.38
C ASN A 81 -8.61 -15.30 12.99
N ALA A 82 -7.67 -14.69 13.72
CA ALA A 82 -7.13 -13.39 13.39
C ALA A 82 -6.35 -13.44 12.06
N ALA A 83 -5.48 -14.44 11.87
CA ALA A 83 -4.74 -14.62 10.63
C ALA A 83 -5.66 -14.84 9.42
N ASN A 84 -6.67 -15.70 9.59
CA ASN A 84 -7.67 -15.98 8.56
C ASN A 84 -8.53 -14.75 8.25
N GLY A 85 -8.94 -13.99 9.27
CA GLY A 85 -9.67 -12.74 9.09
C GLY A 85 -8.89 -11.70 8.31
N VAL A 86 -7.60 -11.51 8.64
CA VAL A 86 -6.70 -10.64 7.88
C VAL A 86 -6.55 -11.15 6.45
N ASN A 87 -6.26 -12.44 6.24
CA ASN A 87 -6.10 -13.02 4.90
C ASN A 87 -7.38 -12.91 4.05
N ALA A 88 -8.56 -13.10 4.65
CA ALA A 88 -9.84 -12.92 3.97
C ALA A 88 -10.11 -11.45 3.58
N ALA A 89 -9.60 -10.48 4.35
CA ALA A 89 -9.72 -9.06 4.04
C ALA A 89 -8.74 -8.61 2.94
N ARG A 90 -7.58 -9.27 2.81
CA ARG A 90 -6.52 -8.95 1.82
C ARG A 90 -6.92 -9.09 0.34
N GLY A 91 -8.10 -9.66 0.03
CA GLY A 91 -8.56 -9.91 -1.35
C GLY A 91 -9.95 -9.33 -1.71
N LYS A 92 -10.57 -8.51 -0.87
CA LYS A 92 -12.01 -8.14 -1.03
C LYS A 92 -12.33 -6.90 -1.87
N ALA A 93 -11.39 -6.34 -2.63
CA ALA A 93 -11.72 -5.26 -3.58
C ALA A 93 -12.31 -5.79 -4.92
N ASN A 94 -13.06 -6.90 -4.91
CA ASN A 94 -13.67 -7.50 -6.12
C ASN A 94 -12.69 -7.63 -7.31
N GLY A 95 -11.43 -7.95 -7.03
CA GLY A 95 -10.37 -8.06 -8.03
C GLY A 95 -9.69 -6.75 -8.42
N VAL A 96 -10.21 -5.56 -8.07
CA VAL A 96 -9.66 -4.27 -8.52
C VAL A 96 -8.31 -3.92 -7.86
N ALA A 97 -8.12 -4.34 -6.60
CA ALA A 97 -6.89 -4.17 -5.85
C ALA A 97 -6.68 -5.32 -4.86
N ALA A 98 -5.49 -5.90 -4.81
CA ALA A 98 -5.13 -6.97 -3.88
C ALA A 98 -3.68 -6.81 -3.42
N LEU A 99 -3.31 -7.44 -2.30
CA LEU A 99 -1.92 -7.52 -1.90
C LEU A 99 -1.25 -8.71 -2.59
N ASP A 100 -0.09 -8.52 -3.21
CA ASP A 100 0.70 -9.60 -3.81
C ASP A 100 1.30 -10.54 -2.74
N ALA A 101 2.00 -11.60 -3.19
CA ALA A 101 2.63 -12.59 -2.31
C ALA A 101 3.70 -11.98 -1.38
N SER A 102 4.22 -10.80 -1.71
CA SER A 102 5.21 -10.04 -0.96
C SER A 102 4.58 -8.96 -0.06
N GLY A 103 3.26 -8.78 -0.12
CA GLY A 103 2.53 -7.78 0.67
C GLY A 103 2.44 -6.39 0.05
N ASN A 104 2.72 -6.23 -1.25
CA ASN A 104 2.56 -4.94 -1.94
C ASN A 104 1.16 -4.79 -2.54
N LEU A 105 0.63 -3.57 -2.61
CA LEU A 105 -0.64 -3.30 -3.26
C LEU A 105 -0.52 -3.43 -4.79
N ALA A 106 -1.16 -4.45 -5.34
CA ALA A 106 -1.30 -4.70 -6.77
C ALA A 106 -2.72 -4.31 -7.24
N LEU A 107 -2.83 -3.77 -8.45
CA LEU A 107 -4.10 -3.44 -9.11
C LEU A 107 -4.32 -4.41 -10.28
N THR A 108 -5.56 -4.84 -10.52
CA THR A 108 -5.83 -5.69 -11.70
C THR A 108 -5.85 -4.87 -12.98
N ASP A 109 -5.30 -5.44 -14.06
CA ASP A 109 -5.52 -4.95 -15.42
C ASP A 109 -6.77 -5.58 -16.09
N GLY A 110 -7.52 -6.39 -15.34
CA GLY A 110 -8.67 -7.17 -15.81
C GLY A 110 -8.33 -8.63 -16.15
N THR A 111 -7.04 -8.99 -16.19
CA THR A 111 -6.56 -10.36 -16.46
C THR A 111 -5.55 -10.86 -15.41
N ALA A 112 -4.69 -9.98 -14.90
CA ALA A 112 -3.69 -10.28 -13.88
C ALA A 112 -3.52 -9.10 -12.90
N LEU A 113 -3.01 -9.41 -11.70
CA LEU A 113 -2.59 -8.40 -10.73
C LEU A 113 -1.23 -7.83 -11.16
N GLN A 114 -1.17 -6.53 -11.37
CA GLN A 114 0.04 -5.79 -11.69
C GLN A 114 0.48 -4.96 -10.48
N SER A 115 1.77 -4.99 -10.14
CA SER A 115 2.32 -4.07 -9.13
C SER A 115 2.27 -2.64 -9.65
N ALA A 116 1.22 -1.91 -9.33
CA ALA A 116 1.07 -0.50 -9.69
C ALA A 116 1.88 0.43 -8.77
N LEU A 117 2.36 -0.09 -7.63
CA LEU A 117 3.04 0.66 -6.58
C LEU A 117 4.22 -0.15 -6.03
N ALA A 118 5.41 0.45 -5.97
CA ALA A 118 6.48 0.00 -5.10
C ALA A 118 6.24 0.56 -3.69
N VAL A 119 6.26 -0.32 -2.69
CA VAL A 119 6.06 0.04 -1.28
C VAL A 119 7.39 -0.03 -0.55
N THR A 120 7.77 1.07 0.11
CA THR A 120 8.79 1.03 1.16
C THR A 120 8.06 0.92 2.49
N PRO A 121 8.29 -0.13 3.29
CA PRO A 121 7.60 -0.32 4.56
C PRO A 121 7.82 0.84 5.54
N ALA A 122 6.82 1.10 6.38
CA ALA A 122 6.98 2.00 7.51
C ALA A 122 7.97 1.42 8.53
N THR A 123 8.70 2.30 9.21
CA THR A 123 9.43 1.95 10.44
C THR A 123 8.74 2.62 11.64
N GLN A 124 9.24 2.39 12.86
CA GLN A 124 8.69 3.07 14.05
C GLN A 124 8.73 4.60 13.96
N THR A 125 9.63 5.15 13.15
CA THR A 125 9.88 6.60 13.09
C THR A 125 9.64 7.20 11.71
N GLN A 126 9.33 6.38 10.70
CA GLN A 126 9.09 6.85 9.33
C GLN A 126 7.83 6.20 8.74
N PRO A 127 6.90 7.00 8.17
CA PRO A 127 5.74 6.45 7.49
C PRO A 127 6.15 5.67 6.25
N ALA A 128 5.31 4.72 5.83
CA ALA A 128 5.51 3.99 4.58
C ALA A 128 5.50 4.96 3.39
N THR A 129 6.33 4.70 2.39
CA THR A 129 6.31 5.47 1.13
C THR A 129 5.80 4.60 0.00
N LEU A 130 4.91 5.18 -0.80
CA LEU A 130 4.24 4.55 -1.93
C LEU A 130 4.75 5.23 -3.20
N LYS A 131 5.48 4.50 -4.04
CA LYS A 131 5.97 5.01 -5.32
C LYS A 131 5.18 4.36 -6.46
N PRO A 132 4.39 5.13 -7.23
CA PRO A 132 3.74 4.60 -8.42
C PRO A 132 4.77 4.01 -9.40
N LEU A 133 4.51 2.78 -9.86
CA LEU A 133 5.22 2.12 -10.94
C LEU A 133 4.37 2.22 -12.21
N LEU A 134 4.14 3.45 -12.69
CA LEU A 134 3.68 3.63 -14.07
C LEU A 134 4.91 3.66 -14.97
N THR A 135 5.25 2.51 -15.55
CA THR A 135 6.16 2.48 -16.69
C THR A 135 5.42 3.11 -17.86
N LEU A 136 5.77 4.34 -18.22
CA LEU A 136 5.24 5.02 -19.40
C LEU A 136 6.13 4.63 -20.58
N ASP A 137 5.63 3.72 -21.41
CA ASP A 137 6.26 3.30 -22.67
C ASP A 137 5.41 3.72 -23.88
N GLU A 138 5.91 3.45 -25.09
CA GLU A 138 5.23 3.79 -26.34
C GLU A 138 3.83 3.15 -26.48
N SER A 139 3.58 2.03 -25.79
CA SER A 139 2.29 1.35 -25.81
C SER A 139 1.28 1.91 -24.80
N SER A 140 1.76 2.71 -23.85
CA SER A 140 0.94 3.34 -22.82
C SER A 140 -0.04 4.33 -23.44
N LYS A 141 -1.27 4.40 -22.90
CA LYS A 141 -2.35 5.22 -23.46
C LYS A 141 -2.87 6.24 -22.47
N VAL A 142 -3.21 7.42 -22.97
CA VAL A 142 -3.91 8.48 -22.24
C VAL A 142 -5.36 8.53 -22.72
N ARG A 143 -6.31 8.42 -21.79
CA ARG A 143 -7.74 8.59 -22.08
C ARG A 143 -8.04 10.07 -22.28
N THR A 144 -8.60 10.40 -23.44
CA THR A 144 -9.16 11.71 -23.75
C THR A 144 -10.69 11.63 -23.88
N LEU A 145 -11.34 12.79 -24.03
CA LEU A 145 -12.78 12.85 -24.34
C LEU A 145 -13.14 12.14 -25.65
N SER A 146 -12.18 11.98 -26.56
CA SER A 146 -12.35 11.40 -27.89
C SER A 146 -11.94 9.93 -27.97
N GLY A 147 -11.43 9.35 -26.88
CA GLY A 147 -10.91 7.98 -26.83
C GLY A 147 -9.49 7.89 -26.27
N ASP A 148 -8.91 6.70 -26.33
CA ASP A 148 -7.54 6.45 -25.90
C ASP A 148 -6.54 6.81 -27.00
N ILE A 149 -5.50 7.56 -26.64
CA ILE A 149 -4.38 7.92 -27.52
C ILE A 149 -3.12 7.27 -26.97
N ALA A 150 -2.34 6.59 -27.82
CA ALA A 150 -1.06 6.02 -27.39
C ALA A 150 0.02 7.11 -27.24
N LEU A 151 0.95 6.94 -26.31
CA LEU A 151 2.08 7.87 -26.15
C LEU A 151 2.96 7.93 -27.40
N SER A 152 3.08 6.84 -28.15
CA SER A 152 3.74 6.83 -29.46
C SER A 152 3.07 7.74 -30.48
N GLU A 153 1.75 7.86 -30.44
CA GLU A 153 0.98 8.74 -31.32
C GLU A 153 1.14 10.20 -30.91
N MET A 154 1.30 10.48 -29.61
CA MET A 154 1.68 11.82 -29.15
C MET A 154 3.08 12.21 -29.62
N ALA A 155 4.07 11.31 -29.51
CA ALA A 155 5.43 11.58 -29.99
C ALA A 155 5.48 11.80 -31.51
N THR A 156 4.68 11.04 -32.27
CA THR A 156 4.57 11.20 -33.73
C THR A 156 3.82 12.48 -34.10
N ALA A 157 2.81 12.86 -33.33
CA ALA A 157 2.14 14.15 -33.49
C ALA A 157 3.06 15.32 -33.12
N MET A 158 4.06 15.11 -32.25
CA MET A 158 5.01 16.08 -31.72
C MET A 158 6.34 16.19 -32.49
N GLN A 159 6.44 15.71 -33.74
CA GLN A 159 7.70 15.85 -34.48
C GLN A 159 8.08 17.33 -34.68
N ASP A 160 9.37 17.63 -34.51
CA ASP A 160 9.97 18.98 -34.58
C ASP A 160 9.56 19.76 -35.83
N ASP A 161 9.22 19.03 -36.89
CA ASP A 161 8.83 19.59 -38.18
C ASP A 161 7.36 20.02 -38.25
N ASP A 162 6.52 19.83 -37.23
CA ASP A 162 5.06 20.13 -37.26
C ASP A 162 4.63 21.30 -36.37
N TYR A 163 5.54 21.89 -35.60
CA TYR A 163 5.24 23.03 -34.74
C TYR A 163 6.16 24.20 -35.06
N LEU A 164 5.54 25.35 -35.36
CA LEU A 164 6.21 26.62 -35.21
C LEU A 164 5.96 27.11 -33.78
N THR A 165 7.02 27.19 -32.99
CA THR A 165 7.14 28.23 -31.96
C THR A 165 7.02 29.59 -32.68
N VAL A 166 6.38 30.67 -32.22
CA VAL A 166 6.15 31.21 -30.88
C VAL A 166 4.92 32.14 -30.93
N LEU A 167 3.88 31.89 -30.13
CA LEU A 167 3.00 32.96 -29.65
C LEU A 167 3.33 33.16 -28.15
N GLY A 168 4.21 34.10 -27.80
CA GLY A 168 4.56 34.39 -26.40
C GLY A 168 5.06 33.19 -25.57
N ALA A 169 5.92 32.35 -26.15
CA ALA A 169 6.46 31.09 -25.59
C ALA A 169 5.54 29.86 -25.60
N ALA A 170 4.39 29.91 -26.30
CA ALA A 170 3.55 28.73 -26.53
C ALA A 170 3.91 28.01 -27.85
N VAL A 171 3.87 26.67 -27.80
CA VAL A 171 3.93 25.78 -28.97
C VAL A 171 2.52 25.72 -29.58
N VAL A 172 2.37 26.10 -30.83
CA VAL A 172 1.07 26.11 -31.54
C VAL A 172 1.18 25.20 -32.77
N ALA A 173 0.11 24.48 -33.08
CA ALA A 173 0.05 23.61 -34.25
C ALA A 173 0.28 24.41 -35.53
N ARG A 174 1.10 23.86 -36.45
CA ARG A 174 1.28 24.45 -37.79
C ARG A 174 -0.06 24.50 -38.55
N PRO A 175 -0.41 25.62 -39.20
CA PRO A 175 -1.57 25.67 -40.08
C PRO A 175 -1.44 24.68 -41.25
N SER A 176 -2.52 24.00 -41.61
CA SER A 176 -2.54 23.00 -42.69
C SER A 176 -2.39 23.61 -44.09
N VAL A 177 -2.61 24.92 -44.23
CA VAL A 177 -2.46 25.64 -45.50
C VAL A 177 -1.06 26.24 -45.57
N THR A 178 -0.32 25.92 -46.63
CA THR A 178 1.02 26.49 -46.89
C THR A 178 0.93 27.61 -47.92
N GLY A 179 1.46 28.78 -47.59
CA GLY A 179 1.57 29.95 -48.46
C GLY A 179 3.00 30.18 -48.94
N THR A 180 3.18 31.21 -49.76
CA THR A 180 4.50 31.65 -50.24
C THR A 180 4.64 33.15 -50.01
N ILE A 181 5.82 33.58 -49.54
CA ILE A 181 6.14 34.99 -49.38
C ILE A 181 6.42 35.60 -50.77
N PRO A 182 5.77 36.72 -51.14
CA PRO A 182 6.06 37.42 -52.37
C PRO A 182 7.55 37.82 -52.47
N ALA A 183 8.16 37.57 -53.63
CA ALA A 183 9.59 37.79 -53.83
C ALA A 183 10.02 39.27 -53.78
N ASP A 184 9.05 40.19 -53.91
CA ASP A 184 9.26 41.63 -53.82
C ASP A 184 9.15 42.18 -52.39
N PHE A 185 8.89 41.32 -51.39
CA PHE A 185 9.03 41.70 -49.99
C PHE A 185 10.50 41.83 -49.64
N THR A 186 10.81 42.81 -48.80
CA THR A 186 12.15 43.03 -48.27
C THR A 186 12.19 42.62 -46.81
N VAL A 187 13.38 42.35 -46.27
CA VAL A 187 13.56 42.05 -44.85
C VAL A 187 14.37 43.18 -44.23
N ASN A 188 13.83 43.83 -43.20
CA ASN A 188 14.52 44.82 -42.39
C ASN A 188 14.87 44.21 -41.02
N GLY A 189 16.13 43.82 -40.85
CA GLY A 189 16.53 42.96 -39.74
C GLY A 189 15.98 41.55 -39.95
N ASN A 190 14.97 41.17 -39.15
CA ASN A 190 14.22 39.94 -39.32
C ASN A 190 12.75 40.19 -39.71
N VAL A 191 12.30 41.43 -39.87
CA VAL A 191 10.88 41.74 -40.13
C VAL A 191 10.64 41.89 -41.63
N TYR A 192 9.60 41.24 -42.16
CA TYR A 192 9.20 41.45 -43.56
C TYR A 192 8.51 42.81 -43.75
N VAL A 193 8.88 43.48 -44.83
CA VAL A 193 8.34 44.78 -45.25
C VAL A 193 7.86 44.66 -46.69
N ALA A 194 6.58 44.98 -46.91
CA ALA A 194 5.97 44.96 -48.23
C ALA A 194 6.20 46.28 -48.98
N PRO A 195 6.32 46.25 -50.33
CA PRO A 195 6.39 47.46 -51.12
C PRO A 195 5.06 48.23 -51.10
N ALA A 196 5.12 49.52 -51.42
CA ALA A 196 3.97 50.44 -51.37
C ALA A 196 2.76 50.00 -52.23
N SER A 197 2.97 49.14 -53.22
CA SER A 197 1.90 48.52 -54.01
C SER A 197 0.92 47.72 -53.16
N TYR A 198 1.38 47.02 -52.12
CA TYR A 198 0.49 46.27 -51.22
C TYR A 198 -0.17 47.13 -50.16
N ILE A 199 0.40 48.30 -49.83
CA ILE A 199 -0.23 49.28 -48.94
C ILE A 199 -1.42 49.95 -49.66
N SER A 200 -1.22 50.29 -50.94
CA SER A 200 -2.26 50.92 -51.78
C SER A 200 -3.29 49.92 -52.32
N ASN A 201 -2.97 48.62 -52.33
CA ASN A 201 -3.90 47.55 -52.71
C ASN A 201 -3.75 46.32 -51.79
N PRO A 202 -4.26 46.38 -50.55
CA PRO A 202 -4.10 45.29 -49.58
C PRO A 202 -4.78 43.99 -50.00
N SER A 203 -5.69 44.01 -50.98
CA SER A 203 -6.32 42.80 -51.53
C SER A 203 -5.39 41.96 -52.41
N SER A 204 -4.21 42.47 -52.79
CA SER A 204 -3.19 41.68 -53.51
C SER A 204 -2.29 40.87 -52.58
N LEU A 205 -2.43 41.01 -51.26
CA LEU A 205 -1.66 40.23 -50.30
C LEU A 205 -2.12 38.75 -50.29
N PRO A 206 -1.19 37.81 -50.09
CA PRO A 206 -1.54 36.42 -49.83
C PRO A 206 -2.49 36.28 -48.63
N ALA A 207 -3.34 35.26 -48.66
CA ALA A 207 -4.23 34.95 -47.54
C ALA A 207 -3.44 34.77 -46.24
N GLY A 208 -3.97 35.28 -45.13
CA GLY A 208 -3.31 35.24 -43.83
C GLY A 208 -2.21 36.29 -43.62
N LEU A 209 -1.95 37.15 -44.62
CA LEU A 209 -1.08 38.32 -44.49
C LEU A 209 -1.87 39.62 -44.56
N SER A 210 -1.41 40.61 -43.80
CA SER A 210 -1.82 42.01 -43.91
C SER A 210 -0.60 42.92 -43.83
N VAL A 211 -0.78 44.21 -44.07
CA VAL A 211 0.31 45.19 -43.99
C VAL A 211 -0.12 46.36 -43.11
N ASP A 212 0.77 46.77 -42.22
CA ASP A 212 0.63 48.02 -41.48
C ASP A 212 0.82 49.20 -42.45
N ALA A 213 -0.19 50.06 -42.60
CA ALA A 213 -0.22 51.08 -43.63
C ALA A 213 0.81 52.21 -43.41
N ASP A 214 1.24 52.42 -42.17
CA ASP A 214 2.14 53.52 -41.79
C ASP A 214 3.61 53.08 -41.91
N THR A 215 3.89 51.80 -41.67
CA THR A 215 5.26 51.27 -41.60
C THR A 215 5.62 50.32 -42.73
N GLY A 216 4.64 49.79 -43.46
CA GLY A 216 4.83 48.75 -44.47
C GLY A 216 5.18 47.38 -43.90
N ILE A 217 5.15 47.20 -42.58
CA ILE A 217 5.45 45.94 -41.91
C ILE A 217 4.38 44.91 -42.26
N VAL A 218 4.82 43.71 -42.63
CA VAL A 218 3.94 42.58 -42.92
C VAL A 218 3.51 41.93 -41.61
N LEU A 219 2.20 41.78 -41.46
CA LEU A 219 1.55 41.13 -40.35
C LEU A 219 0.98 39.78 -40.80
N THR A 220 0.81 38.85 -39.87
CA THR A 220 0.17 37.56 -40.12
C THR A 220 -0.84 37.21 -39.02
N ASP A 221 -1.98 36.66 -39.42
CA ASP A 221 -3.01 36.17 -38.49
C ASP A 221 -2.75 34.72 -38.02
N GLY A 222 -1.71 34.07 -38.54
CA GLY A 222 -1.36 32.68 -38.21
C GLY A 222 -2.27 31.63 -38.84
N SER A 223 -3.15 31.99 -39.79
CA SER A 223 -4.03 31.02 -40.49
C SER A 223 -3.34 30.26 -41.62
N VAL A 224 -2.19 30.75 -42.10
CA VAL A 224 -1.40 30.16 -43.19
C VAL A 224 0.06 30.00 -42.74
N PHE A 225 0.64 28.85 -43.03
CA PHE A 225 2.05 28.57 -42.80
C PHE A 225 2.90 29.13 -43.94
N PHE A 226 3.82 30.03 -43.61
CA PHE A 226 4.82 30.54 -44.56
C PHE A 226 6.20 29.96 -44.20
N PRO A 227 6.80 29.12 -45.07
CA PRO A 227 8.10 28.50 -44.78
C PRO A 227 9.20 29.53 -44.47
N ASN A 228 10.13 29.17 -43.57
CA ASN A 228 11.25 30.01 -43.10
C ASN A 228 10.82 31.33 -42.45
N THR A 229 9.61 31.38 -41.89
CA THR A 229 9.10 32.54 -41.14
C THR A 229 8.59 32.14 -39.76
N ILE A 230 8.47 33.13 -38.87
CA ILE A 230 7.87 33.01 -37.55
C ILE A 230 6.83 34.13 -37.36
N ASN A 231 5.70 33.78 -36.76
CA ASN A 231 4.69 34.75 -36.31
C ASN A 231 5.12 35.31 -34.94
N ASN A 232 5.73 36.49 -34.89
CA ASN A 232 6.10 37.15 -33.65
C ASN A 232 4.98 38.09 -33.18
N VAL A 233 3.94 37.51 -32.57
CA VAL A 233 2.79 38.26 -32.02
C VAL A 233 2.12 39.13 -33.08
N GLY A 234 1.82 38.53 -34.22
CA GLY A 234 1.16 39.19 -35.35
C GLY A 234 2.14 39.79 -36.37
N VAL A 235 3.42 39.94 -36.06
CA VAL A 235 4.43 40.40 -37.02
C VAL A 235 5.06 39.21 -37.73
N LEU A 236 5.11 39.26 -39.06
CA LEU A 236 5.78 38.23 -39.85
C LEU A 236 7.30 38.48 -39.86
N CYS A 237 8.05 37.56 -39.28
CA CYS A 237 9.51 37.63 -39.23
C CYS A 237 10.16 36.49 -40.02
N ALA A 238 11.28 36.74 -40.67
CA ALA A 238 12.18 35.71 -41.18
C ALA A 238 12.85 34.96 -40.02
N VAL A 239 13.00 33.65 -40.16
CA VAL A 239 13.87 32.85 -39.30
C VAL A 239 15.29 33.06 -39.82
N SER A 240 16.19 33.62 -39.01
CA SER A 240 17.60 33.71 -39.37
C SER A 240 18.21 32.31 -39.36
N GLU A 241 18.92 31.94 -40.42
CA GLU A 241 19.95 30.90 -40.33
C GLU A 241 21.12 31.37 -39.48
#